data_AF-A0A7X8M173-F1
#
_entry.id   AF-A0A7X8M173-F1
#
_cell.length_a   1.000
_cell.length_b   1.000
_cell.length_c   1.000
_cell.angle_alpha   90.00
_cell.angle_beta   90.00
_cell.angle_gamma   90.00
#
_symmetry.space_group_name_H-M   'P 1'
#
loop_
_entity.id
_entity.type
_entity.pdbx_description
1 polymer ?
#
loop_
_entity_poly.entity_id
_entity_poly.type
_entity_poly.pdbx_seq_one_letter_code
_entity_poly.pdbx_strand_id
1 'polypeptide(L)'
;MDHEVQMGRTKRKSFARIKEVLDMPNLIEIQKNSYQQFLKEGLKDVLRDVSPITDYTGNLIMEFIGYTLETDNVKYSVEECKERDTTYSAPLKVKVRLINK
;
A
#
# COMPACT_ATOMS: atom_id res chain seq x y z
N MET A 1 -25.45 -36.53 -3.07
CA MET A 1 -26.72 -35.80 -3.20
C MET A 1 -26.40 -34.47 -3.85
N ASP A 2 -27.13 -34.11 -4.89
CA ASP A 2 -27.04 -32.78 -5.48
C ASP A 2 -27.56 -31.73 -4.48
N HIS A 3 -26.94 -30.56 -4.49
CA HIS A 3 -27.38 -29.42 -3.67
C HIS A 3 -27.25 -28.13 -4.47
N GLU A 4 -28.08 -27.14 -4.17
CA GLU A 4 -28.01 -25.84 -4.81
C GLU A 4 -26.98 -24.95 -4.11
N VAL A 5 -26.12 -24.30 -4.89
CA VAL A 5 -25.14 -23.31 -4.42
C VAL A 5 -25.49 -21.96 -5.05
N GLN A 6 -25.59 -20.92 -4.23
CA GLN A 6 -25.81 -19.55 -4.71
C GLN A 6 -24.49 -19.02 -5.30
N MET A 7 -24.51 -18.66 -6.58
CA MET A 7 -23.37 -18.07 -7.30
C MET A 7 -23.77 -16.70 -7.84
N GLY A 8 -23.46 -15.65 -7.07
CA GLY A 8 -23.86 -14.28 -7.40
C GLY A 8 -25.38 -14.15 -7.48
N ARG A 9 -25.92 -13.88 -8.68
CA ARG A 9 -27.37 -13.73 -8.91
C ARG A 9 -28.10 -15.03 -9.21
N THR A 10 -27.40 -16.14 -9.45
CA THR A 10 -28.01 -17.38 -9.96
C THR A 10 -27.73 -18.56 -9.04
N LYS A 11 -28.69 -19.47 -8.90
CA LYS A 11 -28.53 -20.75 -8.21
C LYS A 11 -27.97 -21.80 -9.16
N ARG A 12 -26.88 -22.46 -8.77
CA ARG A 12 -26.22 -23.52 -9.54
C ARG A 12 -26.35 -24.84 -8.80
N LYS A 13 -26.80 -25.90 -9.48
CA LYS A 13 -26.74 -27.27 -8.93
C LYS A 13 -25.28 -27.73 -8.85
N SER A 14 -24.87 -28.22 -7.69
CA SER A 14 -23.56 -28.79 -7.41
C SER A 14 -23.71 -30.29 -7.15
N PHE A 15 -22.85 -31.09 -7.78
CA PHE A 15 -22.75 -32.54 -7.57
C PHE A 15 -21.59 -32.92 -6.65
N ALA A 16 -20.93 -31.93 -6.02
CA ALA A 16 -19.83 -32.16 -5.10
C ALA A 16 -20.30 -33.00 -3.91
N ARG A 17 -19.49 -34.02 -3.55
CA ARG A 17 -19.77 -34.91 -2.42
C ARG A 17 -19.27 -34.34 -1.10
N ILE A 18 -18.19 -33.55 -1.15
CA ILE A 18 -17.56 -32.90 0.00
C ILE A 18 -18.16 -31.50 0.12
N LYS A 19 -18.57 -31.12 1.33
CA LYS A 19 -19.01 -29.76 1.62
C LYS A 19 -17.80 -28.85 1.78
N GLU A 20 -17.86 -27.68 1.16
CA GLU A 20 -16.89 -26.62 1.41
C GLU A 20 -17.10 -26.12 2.85
N VAL A 21 -16.05 -26.17 3.66
CA VAL A 21 -16.10 -25.84 5.10
C VAL A 21 -15.48 -24.48 5.41
N LEU A 22 -14.87 -23.84 4.41
CA LEU A 22 -14.23 -22.54 4.51
C LEU A 22 -14.81 -21.64 3.42
N ASP A 23 -15.04 -20.38 3.76
CA ASP A 23 -15.45 -19.38 2.79
C ASP A 23 -14.30 -19.02 1.85
N MET A 24 -14.64 -18.55 0.65
CA MET A 24 -13.63 -18.08 -0.28
C MET A 24 -12.91 -16.85 0.30
N PRO A 25 -11.58 -16.89 0.46
CA PRO A 25 -10.83 -15.73 0.91
C PRO A 25 -10.85 -14.61 -0.14
N ASN A 26 -10.50 -13.41 0.29
CA ASN A 26 -10.33 -12.29 -0.59
C ASN A 26 -9.10 -12.53 -1.51
N LEU A 27 -9.35 -12.80 -2.79
CA LEU A 27 -8.30 -13.17 -3.75
C LEU A 27 -7.28 -12.05 -4.02
N ILE A 28 -7.59 -10.79 -3.68
CA ILE A 28 -6.68 -9.64 -3.81
C ILE A 28 -6.14 -9.17 -2.46
N GLU A 29 -6.34 -9.95 -1.40
CA GLU A 29 -5.89 -9.62 -0.05
C GLU A 29 -4.38 -9.43 0.03
N ILE A 30 -3.61 -10.33 -0.60
CA ILE A 30 -2.14 -10.25 -0.60
C ILE A 30 -1.67 -8.90 -1.16
N GLN A 31 -2.27 -8.43 -2.26
CA GLN A 31 -1.91 -7.16 -2.89
C GLN A 31 -2.23 -5.98 -1.99
N LYS A 32 -3.42 -5.97 -1.36
CA LYS A 32 -3.84 -4.91 -0.44
C LYS A 32 -2.98 -4.88 0.82
N ASN A 33 -2.77 -6.03 1.45
CA ASN A 33 -2.03 -6.15 2.70
C ASN A 33 -0.56 -5.79 2.51
N SER A 34 0.07 -6.26 1.42
CA SER A 34 1.46 -5.94 1.11
C SER A 34 1.68 -4.43 0.96
N TYR A 35 0.79 -3.73 0.24
CA TYR A 35 0.92 -2.29 0.05
C TYR A 35 0.63 -1.50 1.34
N GLN A 36 -0.37 -1.94 2.12
CA GLN A 36 -0.67 -1.34 3.41
C GLN A 36 0.51 -1.46 4.39
N GLN A 37 1.17 -2.61 4.44
CA GLN A 37 2.37 -2.80 5.26
C GLN A 37 3.53 -1.92 4.79
N PHE A 38 3.75 -1.82 3.48
CA PHE A 38 4.76 -0.90 2.93
C PHE A 38 4.52 0.56 3.37
N LEU A 39 3.28 1.04 3.30
CA LEU A 39 2.95 2.42 3.70
C LEU A 39 3.06 2.66 5.20
N LYS A 40 2.74 1.66 6.02
CA LYS A 40 2.70 1.78 7.49
C LYS A 40 4.09 1.66 8.13
N GLU A 41 4.89 0.73 7.65
CA GLU A 41 6.16 0.33 8.30
C GLU A 41 7.33 0.40 7.32
N GLY A 42 7.18 -0.17 6.12
CA GLY A 42 8.28 -0.29 5.16
C GLY A 42 8.94 1.04 4.78
N LEU A 43 8.15 2.08 4.51
CA LEU A 43 8.69 3.39 4.14
C LEU A 43 9.45 4.06 5.30
N LYS A 44 8.97 3.88 6.54
CA LYS A 44 9.64 4.36 7.74
C LYS A 44 10.98 3.65 7.95
N ASP A 45 11.00 2.35 7.77
CA ASP A 45 12.19 1.53 7.99
C ASP A 45 13.28 1.86 6.99
N VAL A 46 12.93 2.04 5.71
CA VAL A 46 13.87 2.48 4.67
C VAL A 46 14.45 3.87 4.98
N LEU A 47 13.61 4.82 5.39
CA LEU A 47 14.08 6.16 5.77
C LEU A 47 14.98 6.14 7.02
N ARG A 48 14.73 5.20 7.94
CA ARG A 48 15.56 5.04 9.14
C ARG A 48 16.92 4.42 8.81
N ASP A 49 16.96 3.46 7.89
CA ASP A 49 18.18 2.74 7.49
C ASP A 49 19.22 3.69 6.87
N VAL A 50 18.77 4.68 6.09
CA VAL A 50 19.64 5.69 5.48
C VAL A 50 19.98 6.86 6.41
N SER A 51 19.41 6.92 7.62
CA SER A 51 19.55 8.05 8.56
C SER A 51 20.53 7.76 9.70
N PRO A 52 21.37 8.71 10.14
CA PRO A 52 21.58 10.04 9.57
C PRO A 52 22.58 10.04 8.40
N ILE A 53 22.44 11.00 7.50
CA ILE A 53 23.41 11.27 6.44
C ILE A 53 24.39 12.33 6.93
N THR A 54 25.69 12.05 6.88
CA THR A 54 26.75 12.97 7.33
C THR A 54 27.59 13.41 6.15
N ASP A 55 28.03 14.67 6.13
CA ASP A 55 28.95 15.18 5.12
C ASP A 55 30.38 14.65 5.31
N TYR A 56 31.26 14.85 4.33
CA TYR A 56 32.63 14.35 4.37
C TYR A 56 33.50 15.02 5.46
N THR A 57 33.14 16.22 5.91
CA THR A 57 33.86 16.93 6.99
C THR A 57 33.36 16.57 8.38
N GLY A 58 32.17 15.96 8.50
CA GLY A 58 31.55 15.60 9.76
C GLY A 58 30.84 16.74 10.50
N ASN A 59 30.74 17.93 9.89
CA ASN A 59 30.16 19.12 10.48
C ASN A 59 28.65 19.23 10.22
N LEU A 60 28.15 18.64 9.14
CA LEU A 60 26.73 18.67 8.76
C LEU A 60 26.12 17.28 8.87
N ILE A 61 25.05 17.18 9.66
CA ILE A 61 24.29 15.94 9.86
C ILE A 61 22.83 16.18 9.46
N MET A 62 22.33 15.38 8.53
CA MET A 62 20.93 15.36 8.12
C MET A 62 20.22 14.17 8.76
N GLU A 63 19.22 14.47 9.60
CA GLU A 63 18.36 13.48 10.24
C GLU A 63 16.97 13.47 9.62
N PHE A 64 16.42 12.27 9.41
CA PHE A 64 15.04 12.07 9.00
C PHE A 64 14.12 11.98 10.23
N ILE A 65 13.22 12.96 10.41
CA ILE A 65 12.34 13.05 11.59
C ILE A 65 11.02 12.30 11.36
N GLY A 66 10.52 12.32 10.13
CA GLY A 66 9.25 11.68 9.77
C GLY A 66 8.83 12.00 8.34
N TYR A 67 7.70 11.45 7.92
CA TYR A 67 7.13 11.67 6.60
C TYR A 67 5.60 11.71 6.67
N THR A 68 4.99 12.31 5.65
CA THR A 68 3.55 12.33 5.43
C THR A 68 3.29 12.05 3.96
N LEU A 69 2.44 11.07 3.67
CA LEU A 69 1.89 10.85 2.34
C LEU A 69 0.61 11.69 2.21
N GLU A 70 0.59 12.66 1.30
CA GLU A 70 -0.55 13.56 1.12
C GLU A 70 -1.65 12.92 0.26
N THR A 71 -2.40 11.98 0.85
CA THR A 71 -3.51 11.29 0.17
C THR A 71 -4.64 12.23 -0.26
N ASP A 72 -4.80 13.35 0.45
CA ASP A 72 -5.82 14.36 0.15
C ASP A 72 -5.40 15.31 -0.98
N ASN A 73 -4.11 15.27 -1.36
CA ASN A 73 -3.52 16.14 -2.37
C ASN A 73 -3.16 15.35 -3.64
N VAL A 74 -3.92 14.30 -3.92
CA VAL A 74 -3.81 13.55 -5.17
C VAL A 74 -4.33 14.41 -6.31
N LYS A 75 -3.52 14.58 -7.36
CA LYS A 75 -3.80 15.54 -8.45
C LYS A 75 -5.05 15.20 -9.27
N TYR A 76 -5.31 13.91 -9.47
CA TYR A 76 -6.37 13.41 -10.34
C TYR A 76 -6.99 12.14 -9.74
N SER A 77 -8.28 11.96 -9.97
CA SER A 77 -8.96 10.70 -9.67
C SER A 77 -8.42 9.55 -10.53
N VAL A 78 -8.73 8.31 -10.14
CA VAL A 78 -8.35 7.12 -10.91
C VAL A 78 -8.93 7.14 -12.33
N GLU A 79 -10.12 7.70 -12.51
CA GLU A 79 -10.79 7.80 -13.82
C GLU A 79 -10.07 8.80 -14.72
N GLU A 80 -9.79 10.01 -14.22
CA GLU A 80 -9.03 11.03 -14.96
C GLU A 80 -7.62 10.55 -15.32
N CYS A 81 -6.97 9.80 -14.43
CA CYS A 81 -5.66 9.23 -14.73
C CYS A 81 -5.70 8.26 -15.90
N LYS A 82 -6.75 7.45 -16.01
CA LYS A 82 -6.95 6.52 -17.13
C LYS A 82 -7.25 7.25 -18.44
N GLU A 83 -8.04 8.32 -18.40
CA GLU A 83 -8.39 9.10 -19.60
C GLU A 83 -7.20 9.89 -20.17
N ARG A 84 -6.33 10.38 -19.28
CA ARG A 84 -5.20 11.25 -19.63
C ARG A 84 -3.87 10.53 -19.77
N ASP A 85 -3.87 9.20 -19.68
CA ASP A 85 -2.66 8.36 -19.63
C ASP A 85 -1.61 8.86 -18.61
N THR A 86 -2.08 9.20 -17.40
CA THR A 86 -1.22 9.68 -16.30
C THR A 86 -1.19 8.69 -15.13
N THR A 87 -0.20 8.84 -14.24
CA THR A 87 -0.03 7.97 -13.07
C THR A 87 -0.81 8.49 -11.87
N TYR A 88 -1.67 7.65 -11.29
CA TYR A 88 -2.32 7.91 -10.01
C TYR A 88 -1.29 7.85 -8.86
N SER A 89 -1.00 8.99 -8.25
CA SER A 89 0.06 9.11 -7.24
C SER A 89 -0.24 10.21 -6.22
N ALA A 90 0.28 10.02 -4.99
CA ALA A 90 0.21 10.99 -3.91
C ALA A 90 1.62 11.52 -3.59
N PRO A 91 1.81 12.83 -3.33
CA PRO A 91 3.08 13.38 -2.92
C PRO A 91 3.55 12.84 -1.57
N LEU A 92 4.83 12.45 -1.48
CA LEU A 92 5.48 12.11 -0.22
C LEU A 92 6.28 13.31 0.29
N LYS A 93 5.90 13.84 1.44
CA LYS A 93 6.66 14.92 2.12
C LYS A 93 7.46 14.34 3.28
N VAL A 94 8.74 14.67 3.32
CA VAL A 94 9.67 14.18 4.35
C VAL A 94 10.15 15.36 5.19
N LYS A 95 10.09 15.23 6.52
CA LYS A 95 10.58 16.22 7.47
C LYS A 95 12.01 15.87 7.86
N VAL A 96 12.93 16.76 7.53
CA VAL A 96 14.35 16.61 7.81
C VAL A 96 14.82 17.65 8.82
N ARG A 97 15.86 17.31 9.59
CA ARG A 97 16.61 18.24 10.44
C ARG A 97 18.04 18.28 9.95
N LEU A 98 18.57 19.48 9.75
CA LEU A 98 20.00 19.70 9.52
C LEU A 98 20.63 20.21 10.81
N ILE A 99 21.69 19.55 11.26
CA ILE A 99 22.48 19.92 12.43
C ILE A 99 23.86 20.37 11.91
N ASN A 100 24.28 21.57 12.31
CA ASN A 100 25.63 22.08 12.09
C ASN A 100 26.38 22.05 13.43
N LYS A 101 27.50 21.35 13.47
CA LYS A 101 28.34 21.20 14.68
C LYS A 101 29.24 22.41 14.92
#